data_AF-A0A2M7FEZ9-F1
#
_entry.id   AF-A0A2M7FEZ9-F1
#
_cell.length_a   1.000
_cell.length_b   1.000
_cell.length_c   1.000
_cell.angle_alpha   90.00
_cell.angle_beta   90.00
_cell.angle_gamma   90.00
#
_symmetry.space_group_name_H-M   'P 1'
#
loop_
_entity.id
_entity.type
_entity.pdbx_description
1 polymer ?
#
loop_
_entity_poly.entity_id
_entity_poly.type
_entity_poly.pdbx_seq_one_letter_code
_entity_poly.pdbx_strand_id
1 'polypeptide(L)'
;MADDQQQTTQASEESNQAPQNIQSGMSTGASPVGTGGGAQQGDGSAAQTDEQEADRRVQEFLKSTPPPEPRGSAYKHTEDFSTFATAVALPGHTTIFDEKYFLYLFAGSLVLSLPEKKEILGRIPQLSQFQIDELIKILEEEKQKFDLLENEHPEQIQKMRVETKRDWDILEMEIPKQAASENANNEAEEIRKKLGLA
;
A
#
# COMPACT_ATOMS: atom_id res chain seq x y z
N MET A 1 -2.50 26.73 -65.13
CA MET A 1 -1.08 27.05 -65.32
C MET A 1 -0.40 26.64 -64.03
N ALA A 2 -0.04 25.36 -63.95
CA ALA A 2 1.30 24.85 -64.28
C ALA A 2 2.10 24.82 -62.97
N ASP A 3 2.21 23.68 -62.30
CA ASP A 3 3.10 22.54 -62.60
C ASP A 3 4.27 22.57 -61.61
N ASP A 4 4.70 21.36 -61.26
CA ASP A 4 6.10 20.97 -61.03
C ASP A 4 6.57 20.55 -59.61
N GLN A 5 6.56 19.22 -59.44
CA GLN A 5 7.64 18.30 -58.97
C GLN A 5 8.16 18.43 -57.53
N GLN A 6 7.95 17.46 -56.63
CA GLN A 6 8.51 16.09 -56.52
C GLN A 6 10.05 15.99 -56.54
N GLN A 7 10.63 15.57 -55.41
CA GLN A 7 11.79 14.67 -55.25
C GLN A 7 11.90 14.30 -53.75
N THR A 8 11.73 13.04 -53.35
CA THR A 8 12.70 11.91 -53.38
C THR A 8 13.84 12.08 -52.38
N THR A 9 13.83 11.24 -51.35
CA THR A 9 14.94 10.33 -51.05
C THR A 9 14.40 9.12 -50.26
N GLN A 10 14.42 7.98 -50.95
CA GLN A 10 14.47 6.63 -50.38
C GLN A 10 15.92 6.30 -50.00
N ALA A 11 16.08 5.41 -49.02
CA ALA A 11 17.09 4.35 -48.88
C ALA A 11 17.43 4.20 -47.38
N SER A 12 17.80 3.08 -46.79
CA SER A 12 17.84 1.62 -47.04
C SER A 12 18.55 1.03 -45.79
N GLU A 13 18.75 -0.29 -45.74
CA GLU A 13 19.41 -1.10 -44.67
C GLU A 13 18.38 -1.64 -43.66
N GLU A 14 17.81 -2.84 -43.77
CA GLU A 14 18.24 -4.17 -44.24
C GLU A 14 19.37 -4.82 -43.42
N SER A 15 19.03 -6.02 -42.92
CA SER A 15 19.89 -7.12 -42.48
C SER A 15 20.39 -7.13 -41.03
N ASN A 16 19.97 -8.10 -40.21
CA ASN A 16 20.60 -9.44 -40.29
C ASN A 16 19.88 -10.49 -39.43
N GLN A 17 19.89 -11.73 -39.93
CA GLN A 17 19.37 -12.96 -39.34
C GLN A 17 20.25 -13.50 -38.20
N ALA A 18 19.66 -14.23 -37.24
CA ALA A 18 19.86 -15.69 -37.11
C ALA A 18 19.12 -16.28 -35.87
N PRO A 19 18.51 -17.48 -35.98
CA PRO A 19 17.96 -18.25 -34.87
C PRO A 19 18.93 -19.36 -34.40
N GLN A 20 18.48 -20.13 -33.40
CA GLN A 20 18.96 -21.44 -32.89
C GLN A 20 19.70 -21.38 -31.55
N ASN A 21 19.09 -21.96 -30.50
CA ASN A 21 19.72 -23.09 -29.83
C ASN A 21 18.66 -23.98 -29.12
N ILE A 22 18.65 -25.25 -29.51
CA ILE A 22 17.93 -26.35 -28.88
C ILE A 22 18.95 -27.06 -28.00
N GLN A 23 18.67 -27.27 -26.70
CA GLN A 23 19.24 -28.44 -26.04
C GLN A 23 18.37 -29.00 -24.92
N SER A 24 17.94 -30.23 -25.19
CA SER A 24 17.34 -31.20 -24.30
C SER A 24 18.19 -31.48 -23.06
N GLY A 25 17.50 -31.74 -21.94
CA GLY A 25 18.09 -32.33 -20.74
C GLY A 25 17.02 -33.04 -19.92
N MET A 26 16.66 -34.25 -20.34
CA MET A 26 16.07 -35.25 -19.45
C MET A 26 17.17 -35.72 -18.48
N SER A 27 16.92 -35.66 -17.17
CA SER A 27 17.66 -36.51 -16.22
C SER A 27 16.75 -36.90 -15.06
N THR A 28 16.58 -38.21 -14.97
CA THR A 28 15.92 -39.00 -13.93
C THR A 28 16.70 -38.97 -12.62
N GLY A 29 16.01 -38.97 -11.47
CA GLY A 29 16.67 -39.25 -10.20
C GLY A 29 15.70 -39.30 -9.04
N ALA A 30 15.45 -40.51 -8.55
CA ALA A 30 14.52 -40.85 -7.49
C ALA A 30 14.92 -40.31 -6.10
N SER A 31 13.91 -40.29 -5.23
CA SER A 31 13.91 -40.01 -3.78
C SER A 31 15.02 -40.74 -3.00
N PRO A 32 15.29 -40.31 -1.74
CA PRO A 32 14.67 -41.04 -0.64
C PRO A 32 14.23 -40.20 0.58
N VAL A 33 13.12 -40.64 1.16
CA VAL A 33 12.77 -40.82 2.57
C VAL A 33 13.53 -40.02 3.66
N GLY A 34 12.76 -39.36 4.54
CA GLY A 34 13.19 -38.89 5.86
C GLY A 34 12.13 -37.97 6.47
N THR A 35 11.24 -38.47 7.33
CA THR A 35 11.37 -38.53 8.80
C THR A 35 10.80 -37.28 9.49
N GLY A 36 9.84 -37.50 10.40
CA GLY A 36 9.31 -36.53 11.37
C GLY A 36 7.85 -36.22 11.07
N GLY A 37 6.85 -36.83 11.72
CA GLY A 37 6.76 -37.04 13.15
C GLY A 37 6.02 -35.83 13.74
N GLY A 38 4.69 -35.93 13.77
CA GLY A 38 3.82 -34.88 14.26
C GLY A 38 4.09 -34.55 15.73
N ALA A 39 4.10 -33.26 16.02
CA ALA A 39 3.78 -32.72 17.32
C ALA A 39 2.82 -31.56 17.09
N GLN A 40 1.55 -31.88 17.20
CA GLN A 40 0.46 -30.93 17.34
C GLN A 40 0.54 -30.37 18.77
N GLN A 41 1.13 -29.19 18.92
CA GLN A 41 0.84 -28.24 19.98
C GLN A 41 0.00 -27.14 19.31
N GLY A 42 -1.26 -26.93 19.64
CA GLY A 42 -1.80 -26.94 20.99
C GLY A 42 -1.77 -25.50 21.51
N ASP A 43 -2.65 -24.70 20.93
CA ASP A 43 -3.37 -23.59 21.55
C ASP A 43 -2.58 -22.60 22.40
N GLY A 44 -2.30 -21.45 21.79
CA GLY A 44 -1.77 -20.27 22.44
C GLY A 44 -2.00 -19.03 21.58
N SER A 45 -3.10 -18.96 20.82
CA SER A 45 -3.55 -17.69 20.25
C SER A 45 -4.23 -16.91 21.37
N ALA A 46 -3.39 -16.39 22.27
CA ALA A 46 -3.75 -15.16 22.96
C ALA A 46 -4.16 -14.18 21.85
N ALA A 47 -5.41 -13.72 21.90
CA ALA A 47 -5.84 -12.59 21.10
C ALA A 47 -4.98 -11.40 21.52
N GLN A 48 -3.81 -11.27 20.90
CA GLN A 48 -3.04 -10.04 20.90
C GLN A 48 -3.95 -9.03 20.24
N THR A 49 -4.29 -7.98 20.99
CA THR A 49 -4.94 -6.82 20.41
C THR A 49 -4.00 -6.22 19.36
N ASP A 50 -4.57 -5.59 18.33
CA ASP A 50 -3.79 -4.99 17.24
C ASP A 50 -2.70 -4.02 17.74
N GLU A 51 -2.91 -3.43 18.93
CA GLU A 51 -1.94 -2.59 19.65
C GLU A 51 -0.70 -3.36 20.14
N GLN A 52 -0.84 -4.60 20.58
CA GLN A 52 0.31 -5.41 21.03
C GLN A 52 1.14 -5.94 19.85
N GLU A 53 0.49 -6.20 18.73
CA GLU A 53 1.17 -6.59 17.49
C GLU A 53 1.96 -5.40 16.92
N ALA A 54 1.39 -4.19 16.98
CA ALA A 54 2.05 -2.95 16.62
C ALA A 54 3.34 -2.69 17.43
N ASP A 55 3.24 -2.72 18.75
CA ASP A 55 4.39 -2.52 19.64
C ASP A 55 5.46 -3.60 19.42
N ARG A 56 5.04 -4.84 19.18
CA ARG A 56 5.95 -5.93 18.85
C ARG A 56 6.65 -5.70 17.51
N ARG A 57 5.94 -5.24 16.47
CA ARG A 57 6.54 -4.93 15.16
C ARG A 57 7.57 -3.82 15.26
N VAL A 58 7.28 -2.76 16.04
CA VAL A 58 8.26 -1.72 16.36
C VAL A 58 9.47 -2.33 17.06
N GLN A 59 9.25 -3.10 18.13
CA GLN A 59 10.35 -3.72 18.87
C GLN A 59 11.17 -4.74 18.08
N GLU A 60 10.55 -5.50 17.18
CA GLU A 60 11.20 -6.51 16.34
C GLU A 60 12.03 -5.85 15.24
N PHE A 61 11.54 -4.74 14.68
CA PHE A 61 12.28 -3.91 13.73
C PHE A 61 13.49 -3.22 14.39
N LEU A 62 13.34 -2.71 15.62
CA LEU A 62 14.45 -2.13 16.40
C LEU A 62 15.55 -3.15 16.76
N LYS A 63 15.23 -4.46 16.80
CA LYS A 63 16.14 -5.54 17.20
C LYS A 63 16.95 -6.15 16.04
N SER A 64 16.65 -5.83 14.78
CA SER A 64 17.41 -6.31 13.61
C SER A 64 18.59 -5.38 13.26
N THR A 65 19.70 -5.97 12.81
CA THR A 65 21.11 -5.51 12.73
C THR A 65 21.42 -4.26 11.84
N PRO A 66 22.66 -3.70 11.87
CA PRO A 66 22.95 -2.26 11.97
C PRO A 66 22.82 -1.46 10.66
N PRO A 67 22.80 -0.12 10.75
CA PRO A 67 22.37 0.76 9.67
C PRO A 67 23.41 0.89 8.54
N PRO A 68 22.98 0.99 7.26
CA PRO A 68 23.84 1.52 6.20
C PRO A 68 24.09 3.02 6.42
N GLU A 69 25.34 3.45 6.25
CA GLU A 69 25.80 4.83 6.51
C GLU A 69 24.94 5.93 5.85
N PRO A 70 24.84 7.11 6.50
CA PRO A 70 23.89 8.15 6.12
C PRO A 70 24.33 8.86 4.83
N ARG A 71 23.59 8.61 3.74
CA ARG A 71 23.45 9.59 2.68
C ARG A 71 22.27 10.47 3.02
N GLY A 72 22.60 11.63 3.57
CA GLY A 72 21.68 12.57 4.16
C GLY A 72 20.37 12.72 3.39
N SER A 73 19.28 12.56 4.14
CA SER A 73 18.04 13.24 3.87
C SER A 73 17.32 13.42 5.19
N ALA A 74 17.33 14.65 5.71
CA ALA A 74 16.48 15.07 6.81
C ALA A 74 15.03 15.15 6.31
N TYR A 75 14.44 13.99 6.02
CA TYR A 75 13.00 13.90 5.84
C TYR A 75 12.40 13.92 7.24
N LYS A 76 11.99 15.11 7.65
CA LYS A 76 10.94 15.22 8.66
C LYS A 76 9.63 14.96 7.93
N HIS A 77 8.69 14.26 8.54
CA HIS A 77 7.30 14.25 8.08
C HIS A 77 6.79 15.70 8.15
N THR A 78 7.02 16.44 7.07
CA THR A 78 6.86 17.90 6.93
C THR A 78 5.72 18.20 6.00
N GLU A 79 4.69 17.36 6.04
CA GLU A 79 3.39 17.88 5.70
C GLU A 79 2.83 18.43 7.01
N ASP A 80 3.03 19.73 7.19
CA ASP A 80 2.23 20.47 8.14
C ASP A 80 0.77 20.18 7.80
N PHE A 81 -0.07 20.00 8.83
CA PHE A 81 -1.50 19.76 8.62
C PHE A 81 -2.17 20.79 7.69
N SER A 82 -1.62 22.01 7.64
CA SER A 82 -2.05 23.06 6.73
C SER A 82 -1.85 22.74 5.24
N THR A 83 -0.79 22.00 4.89
CA THR A 83 -0.47 21.63 3.50
C THR A 83 -0.96 20.24 3.13
N PHE A 84 -1.40 19.43 4.10
CA PHE A 84 -1.94 18.11 3.84
C PHE A 84 -3.16 18.17 2.90
N ALA A 85 -3.05 17.42 1.80
CA ALA A 85 -4.08 17.23 0.81
C ALA A 85 -4.08 15.76 0.39
N THR A 86 -5.26 15.16 0.25
CA THR A 86 -5.39 13.76 -0.15
C THR A 86 -6.54 13.56 -1.12
N ALA A 87 -6.38 12.58 -2.01
CA ALA A 87 -7.45 12.10 -2.88
C ALA A 87 -8.35 11.04 -2.21
N VAL A 88 -7.96 10.53 -1.03
CA VAL A 88 -8.77 9.58 -0.25
C VAL A 88 -9.95 10.32 0.37
N ALA A 89 -11.16 9.86 0.07
CA ALA A 89 -12.40 10.33 0.70
C ALA A 89 -12.94 9.25 1.64
N LEU A 90 -13.50 9.67 2.78
CA LEU A 90 -14.17 8.75 3.68
C LEU A 90 -15.53 8.33 3.10
N PRO A 91 -15.94 7.07 3.27
CA PRO A 91 -17.30 6.65 2.94
C PRO A 91 -18.31 7.37 3.84
N GLY A 92 -19.53 7.56 3.36
CA GLY A 92 -20.57 8.28 4.12
C GLY A 92 -20.81 7.66 5.50
N HIS A 93 -20.63 8.48 6.55
CA HIS A 93 -20.78 8.09 7.95
C HIS A 93 -21.69 9.06 8.71
N THR A 94 -22.16 8.63 9.88
CA THR A 94 -23.05 9.41 10.76
C THR A 94 -22.34 10.07 11.93
N THR A 95 -21.07 9.73 12.16
CA THR A 95 -20.21 10.29 13.20
C THR A 95 -19.74 11.70 12.83
N ILE A 96 -19.44 12.51 13.85
CA ILE A 96 -19.05 13.91 13.72
C ILE A 96 -17.61 14.06 14.22
N PHE A 97 -16.66 14.28 13.31
CA PHE A 97 -15.25 14.51 13.61
C PHE A 97 -14.59 15.31 12.47
N ASP A 98 -13.38 15.81 12.69
CA ASP A 98 -12.61 16.46 11.63
C ASP A 98 -11.99 15.39 10.73
N GLU A 99 -12.67 15.10 9.62
CA GLU A 99 -12.24 14.08 8.65
C GLU A 99 -10.86 14.39 8.07
N LYS A 100 -10.53 15.67 7.84
CA LYS A 100 -9.23 16.07 7.30
C LYS A 100 -8.14 15.77 8.32
N TYR A 101 -8.38 16.10 9.58
CA TYR A 101 -7.45 15.82 10.68
C TYR A 101 -7.28 14.33 10.92
N PHE A 102 -8.37 13.57 10.90
CA PHE A 102 -8.32 12.11 10.97
C PHE A 102 -7.48 11.53 9.83
N LEU A 103 -7.76 11.89 8.58
CA LEU A 103 -7.02 11.41 7.41
C LEU A 103 -5.54 11.81 7.46
N TYR A 104 -5.22 12.99 7.99
CA TYR A 104 -3.84 13.43 8.22
C TYR A 104 -3.10 12.50 9.18
N LEU A 105 -3.67 12.26 10.36
CA LEU A 105 -3.10 11.35 11.36
C LEU A 105 -2.99 9.91 10.82
N PHE A 106 -4.03 9.47 10.13
CA PHE A 106 -4.14 8.13 9.58
C PHE A 106 -3.15 7.86 8.43
N ALA A 107 -2.94 8.86 7.56
CA ALA A 107 -1.92 8.80 6.53
C ALA A 107 -0.51 8.70 7.16
N GLY A 108 -0.27 9.45 8.23
CA GLY A 108 0.99 9.48 8.97
C GLY A 108 1.27 8.28 9.89
N SER A 109 0.28 7.43 10.17
CA SER A 109 0.44 6.24 11.02
C SER A 109 1.49 5.28 10.44
N LEU A 110 2.50 4.98 11.26
CA LEU A 110 3.61 4.08 10.95
C LEU A 110 3.29 2.63 11.32
N VAL A 111 2.35 2.44 12.24
CA VAL A 111 1.93 1.13 12.72
C VAL A 111 1.00 0.43 11.72
N LEU A 112 0.11 1.18 11.07
CA LEU A 112 -0.88 0.62 10.18
C LEU A 112 -0.29 0.29 8.80
N SER A 113 -0.41 -0.95 8.39
CA SER A 113 -0.08 -1.41 7.03
C SER A 113 -1.20 -1.09 6.03
N LEU A 114 -0.87 -1.07 4.74
CA LEU A 114 -1.85 -0.90 3.66
C LEU A 114 -3.18 -1.68 3.83
N PRO A 115 -3.20 -3.01 4.09
CA PRO A 115 -4.46 -3.74 4.25
C PRO A 115 -5.27 -3.28 5.48
N GLU A 116 -4.62 -3.02 6.60
CA GLU A 116 -5.27 -2.49 7.81
C GLU A 116 -5.88 -1.11 7.54
N LYS A 117 -5.15 -0.26 6.80
CA LYS A 117 -5.67 1.05 6.40
C LYS A 117 -6.94 0.94 5.56
N LYS A 118 -6.97 0.03 4.58
CA LYS A 118 -8.18 -0.22 3.78
C LYS A 118 -9.35 -0.73 4.61
N GLU A 119 -9.06 -1.66 5.51
CA GLU A 119 -10.08 -2.29 6.35
C GLU A 119 -10.71 -1.26 7.30
N ILE A 120 -9.91 -0.43 7.95
CA ILE A 120 -10.39 0.64 8.83
C ILE A 120 -11.22 1.64 8.03
N LEU A 121 -10.76 2.11 6.86
CA LEU A 121 -11.51 3.02 6.00
C LEU A 121 -12.88 2.44 5.61
N GLY A 122 -12.94 1.15 5.25
CA GLY A 122 -14.21 0.48 4.92
C GLY A 122 -15.14 0.28 6.11
N ARG A 123 -14.60 0.25 7.34
CA ARG A 123 -15.37 0.09 8.58
C ARG A 123 -15.85 1.40 9.18
N ILE A 124 -15.33 2.57 8.77
CA ILE A 124 -15.74 3.89 9.30
C ILE A 124 -17.26 4.06 9.44
N PRO A 125 -18.12 3.70 8.45
CA PRO A 125 -19.57 3.88 8.57
C PRO A 125 -20.23 3.02 9.68
N GLN A 126 -19.54 1.98 10.13
CA GLN A 126 -20.00 1.04 11.15
C GLN A 126 -19.46 1.39 12.55
N LEU A 127 -18.50 2.32 12.64
CA LEU A 127 -17.93 2.74 13.90
C LEU A 127 -18.85 3.73 14.62
N SER A 128 -19.00 3.54 15.92
CA SER A 128 -19.64 4.51 16.80
C SER A 128 -18.75 5.74 17.02
N GLN A 129 -19.36 6.84 17.47
CA GLN A 129 -18.62 8.07 17.80
C GLN A 129 -17.46 7.80 18.77
N PHE A 130 -17.71 7.05 19.84
CA PHE A 130 -16.70 6.68 20.83
C PHE A 130 -15.52 5.92 20.19
N GLN A 131 -15.78 5.03 19.24
CA GLN A 131 -14.71 4.28 18.56
C GLN A 131 -13.87 5.16 17.64
N ILE A 132 -14.50 6.13 16.96
CA ILE A 132 -13.78 7.11 16.15
C ILE A 132 -12.92 8.01 17.04
N ASP A 133 -13.47 8.49 18.17
CA ASP A 133 -12.75 9.35 19.10
C ASP A 133 -11.53 8.61 19.71
N GLU A 134 -11.70 7.36 20.14
CA GLU A 134 -10.59 6.56 20.63
C GLU A 134 -9.56 6.25 19.53
N LEU A 135 -10.00 6.00 18.30
CA LEU A 135 -9.08 5.80 17.17
C LEU A 135 -8.25 7.06 16.89
N ILE A 136 -8.87 8.25 16.88
CA ILE A 136 -8.16 9.53 16.73
C ILE A 136 -7.12 9.68 17.85
N LYS A 137 -7.53 9.44 19.09
CA LYS A 137 -6.64 9.54 20.25
C LYS A 137 -5.46 8.57 20.16
N ILE A 138 -5.69 7.32 19.75
CA ILE A 138 -4.60 6.35 19.54
C ILE A 138 -3.61 6.86 18.49
N LEU A 139 -4.10 7.42 17.38
CA LEU A 139 -3.24 7.98 16.32
C LEU A 139 -2.47 9.22 16.79
N GLU A 140 -3.07 10.08 17.63
CA GLU A 140 -2.38 11.21 18.25
C GLU A 140 -1.26 10.75 19.20
N GLU A 141 -1.55 9.76 20.05
CA GLU A 141 -0.57 9.16 20.94
C GLU A 141 0.55 8.46 20.17
N GLU A 142 0.22 7.75 19.09
CA GLU A 142 1.17 7.13 18.17
C GLU A 142 2.14 8.18 17.61
N LYS A 143 1.60 9.27 17.05
CA LYS A 143 2.41 10.38 16.52
C LYS A 143 3.39 10.91 17.57
N GLN A 144 2.91 11.17 18.79
CA GLN A 144 3.77 11.65 19.88
C GLN A 144 4.88 10.65 20.23
N LYS A 145 4.56 9.36 20.32
CA LYS A 145 5.56 8.30 20.61
C LYS A 145 6.64 8.25 19.53
N PHE A 146 6.28 8.31 18.25
CA PHE A 146 7.26 8.28 17.17
C PHE A 146 8.06 9.58 17.03
N ASP A 147 7.48 10.73 17.33
CA ASP A 147 8.22 12.00 17.38
C ASP A 147 9.28 11.97 18.50
N LEU A 148 9.02 11.28 19.62
CA LEU A 148 10.01 11.03 20.66
C LEU A 148 11.10 10.05 20.19
N LEU A 149 10.69 8.89 19.64
CA LEU A 149 11.60 7.86 19.14
C LEU A 149 12.47 8.33 17.95
N GLU A 150 12.03 9.31 17.17
CA GLU A 150 12.80 9.88 16.06
C GLU A 150 14.15 10.45 16.53
N ASN A 151 14.22 10.96 17.76
CA ASN A 151 15.48 11.46 18.32
C ASN A 151 16.47 10.34 18.65
N GLU A 152 15.96 9.13 18.95
CA GLU A 152 16.76 7.96 19.33
C GLU A 152 17.11 7.09 18.10
N HIS A 153 16.18 6.98 17.15
CA HIS A 153 16.23 6.07 16.02
C HIS A 153 15.86 6.73 14.67
N PRO A 154 16.49 7.86 14.27
CA PRO A 154 16.04 8.69 13.16
C PRO A 154 15.99 7.94 11.82
N GLU A 155 16.98 7.09 11.54
CA GLU A 155 17.06 6.36 10.26
C GLU A 155 15.97 5.29 10.12
N GLN A 156 15.65 4.61 11.22
CA GLN A 156 14.61 3.58 11.24
C GLN A 156 13.22 4.21 11.11
N ILE A 157 12.95 5.28 11.87
CA ILE A 157 11.71 6.06 11.74
C ILE A 157 11.57 6.59 10.31
N GLN A 158 12.65 7.11 9.74
CA GLN A 158 12.64 7.64 8.39
C GLN A 158 12.32 6.57 7.34
N LYS A 159 12.86 5.35 7.48
CA LYS A 159 12.53 4.23 6.60
C LYS A 159 11.04 3.87 6.69
N MET A 160 10.48 3.80 7.90
CA MET A 160 9.06 3.53 8.10
C MET A 160 8.18 4.63 7.48
N ARG A 161 8.55 5.91 7.64
CA ARG A 161 7.83 7.04 7.01
C ARG A 161 7.80 6.91 5.48
N VAL A 162 8.88 6.45 4.84
CA VAL A 162 8.91 6.22 3.38
C VAL A 162 7.97 5.08 2.97
N GLU A 163 7.96 3.98 3.71
CA GLU A 163 7.07 2.84 3.48
C GLU A 163 5.59 3.24 3.67
N THR A 164 5.29 3.93 4.76
CA THR A 164 3.96 4.48 5.05
C THR A 164 3.47 5.43 3.97
N LYS A 165 4.34 6.33 3.48
CA LYS A 165 3.98 7.24 2.38
C LYS A 165 3.66 6.46 1.11
N ARG A 166 4.46 5.45 0.78
CA ARG A 166 4.22 4.60 -0.39
C ARG A 166 2.87 3.88 -0.29
N ASP A 167 2.52 3.36 0.88
CA ASP A 167 1.23 2.72 1.11
C ASP A 167 0.08 3.71 0.92
N TRP A 168 0.24 4.94 1.40
CA TRP A 168 -0.76 6.00 1.18
C TRP A 168 -0.91 6.38 -0.29
N ASP A 169 0.21 6.55 -1.02
CA ASP A 169 0.19 6.84 -2.46
C ASP A 169 -0.57 5.73 -3.23
N ILE A 170 -0.41 4.46 -2.83
CA ILE A 170 -1.16 3.33 -3.42
C ILE A 170 -2.67 3.47 -3.16
N LEU A 171 -3.08 3.82 -1.95
CA LEU A 171 -4.50 4.04 -1.62
C LEU A 171 -5.12 5.14 -2.46
N GLU A 172 -4.41 6.25 -2.63
CA GLU A 172 -4.84 7.37 -3.46
C GLU A 172 -5.02 6.99 -4.94
N MET A 173 -4.23 6.04 -5.44
CA MET A 173 -4.39 5.52 -6.80
C MET A 173 -5.54 4.52 -6.93
N GLU A 174 -5.78 3.69 -5.91
CA GLU A 174 -6.73 2.59 -5.97
C GLU A 174 -8.17 3.02 -5.71
N ILE A 175 -8.43 3.88 -4.71
CA ILE A 175 -9.79 4.27 -4.32
C ILE A 175 -10.55 4.95 -5.47
N PRO A 176 -9.97 5.92 -6.22
CA PRO A 176 -10.65 6.52 -7.36
C PRO A 176 -10.87 5.54 -8.51
N LYS A 177 -9.91 4.62 -8.73
CA LYS A 177 -9.98 3.62 -9.80
C LYS A 177 -11.07 2.58 -9.51
N GLN A 178 -11.22 2.17 -8.25
CA GLN A 178 -12.24 1.23 -7.84
C GLN A 178 -13.64 1.85 -8.00
N ALA A 179 -13.83 3.09 -7.54
CA ALA A 179 -15.07 3.84 -7.75
C ALA A 179 -15.41 4.00 -9.25
N ALA A 180 -14.42 4.26 -10.10
CA ALA A 180 -14.62 4.34 -11.55
C ALA A 180 -15.01 2.99 -12.17
N SER A 181 -14.39 1.89 -11.73
CA SER A 181 -14.70 0.55 -12.24
C SER A 181 -16.07 0.03 -11.80
N GLU A 182 -16.47 0.31 -10.57
CA GLU A 182 -17.79 -0.06 -10.03
C GLU A 182 -18.90 0.71 -10.76
N ASN A 183 -18.72 2.01 -10.99
CA ASN A 183 -19.67 2.81 -11.78
C ASN A 183 -19.80 2.29 -13.22
N ALA A 184 -18.70 1.99 -13.90
CA ALA A 184 -18.73 1.45 -15.26
C ALA A 184 -19.43 0.07 -15.33
N ASN A 185 -19.25 -0.78 -14.31
CA ASN A 185 -19.91 -2.07 -14.25
C ASN A 185 -21.42 -1.94 -13.98
N ASN A 186 -21.81 -1.05 -13.06
CA ASN A 186 -23.21 -0.76 -12.77
C ASN A 186 -23.96 -0.19 -13.98
N GLU A 187 -23.32 0.71 -14.74
CA GLU A 187 -23.88 1.23 -16.00
C GLU A 187 -24.03 0.13 -17.06
N ALA A 188 -23.04 -0.76 -17.19
CA ALA A 188 -23.12 -1.88 -18.12
C ALA A 188 -24.24 -2.87 -17.77
N GLU A 189 -24.47 -3.15 -16.48
CA GLU A 189 -25.60 -3.97 -16.03
C GLU A 189 -26.96 -3.30 -16.27
N GLU A 190 -27.08 -2.00 -15.99
CA GLU A 190 -28.29 -1.24 -16.29
C GLU A 190 -28.60 -1.22 -17.80
N ILE A 191 -27.59 -1.10 -18.66
CA ILE A 191 -27.75 -1.19 -20.11
C ILE A 191 -28.16 -2.62 -20.53
N ARG A 192 -27.55 -3.68 -19.96
CA ARG A 192 -27.95 -5.07 -20.23
C ARG A 192 -29.40 -5.33 -19.83
N LYS A 193 -29.83 -4.83 -18.67
CA LYS A 193 -31.21 -4.93 -18.19
C LYS A 193 -32.19 -4.18 -19.10
N LYS A 194 -31.84 -2.96 -19.54
CA LYS A 194 -32.64 -2.17 -20.49
C LYS A 194 -32.73 -2.80 -21.89
N LEU A 195 -31.72 -3.58 -22.29
CA LEU A 195 -31.69 -4.32 -23.55
C LEU A 195 -32.31 -5.74 -23.46
N GLY A 196 -32.78 -6.16 -22.28
CA GLY A 196 -33.43 -7.46 -22.09
C GLY A 196 -32.48 -8.66 -22.19
N LEU A 197 -31.19 -8.46 -21.91
CA LEU A 197 -30.13 -9.49 -21.98
C LEU A 197 -29.82 -10.15 -20.62
N ALA A 198 -30.75 -10.07 -19.67
CA ALA A 198 -30.66 -10.66 -18.33
C ALA A 198 -31.59 -11.88 -18.20
#